data_AF-A0A3C0HS47-F1
#
_entry.id   AF-A0A3C0HS47-F1
#
_cell.length_a   1.000
_cell.length_b   1.000
_cell.length_c   1.000
_cell.angle_alpha   90.00
_cell.angle_beta   90.00
_cell.angle_gamma   90.00
#
_symmetry.space_group_name_H-M   'P 1'
#
loop_
_entity.id
_entity.type
_entity.pdbx_description
1 polymer ?
#
loop_
_entity_poly.entity_id
_entity_poly.type
_entity_poly.pdbx_seq_one_letter_code
_entity_poly.pdbx_strand_id
1 'polypeptide(L)' 'NQPQTVAGTLDIPASQKGGRFVALCDAFNLPIVTFVDTSGFYPGKDTEWRGMIRYGAQMAFAYARATVPRVNLTTR' A
#
# COMPACT_ATOMS: atom_id res chain seq x y z
N ASN A 1 0.86 1.09 7.31
CA ASN A 1 1.86 0.18 7.89
C ASN A 1 1.69 0.22 9.40
N GLN A 2 1.49 -0.93 10.05
CA GLN A 2 1.32 -1.02 11.51
C GLN A 2 2.40 -1.97 12.04
N PRO A 3 3.52 -1.47 12.60
CA PRO A 3 4.65 -2.29 13.02
C PRO A 3 4.29 -3.38 14.03
N GLN A 4 3.26 -3.17 14.85
CA GLN A 4 2.75 -4.18 15.80
C GLN A 4 2.08 -5.38 15.11
N THR A 5 1.87 -5.33 13.79
CA THR A 5 1.25 -6.40 13.00
C THR A 5 2.19 -6.79 11.86
N VAL A 6 2.78 -7.98 11.95
CA VAL A 6 3.73 -8.53 10.96
C VAL A 6 4.84 -7.52 10.59
N ALA A 7 5.39 -6.83 11.59
CA ALA A 7 6.45 -5.83 11.41
C ALA A 7 6.13 -4.71 10.38
N GLY A 8 4.85 -4.44 10.10
CA GLY A 8 4.45 -3.44 9.12
C GLY A 8 4.73 -3.82 7.66
N THR A 9 4.98 -5.09 7.36
CA THR A 9 5.17 -5.59 5.99
C THR A 9 3.89 -5.45 5.15
N LEU A 10 4.07 -5.32 3.84
CA LEU A 10 2.97 -5.31 2.87
C LEU A 10 2.73 -6.72 2.33
N ASP A 11 1.57 -7.29 2.63
CA ASP A 11 1.08 -8.54 2.05
C ASP A 11 0.00 -8.29 0.98
N ILE A 12 -0.56 -9.35 0.41
CA ILE A 12 -1.61 -9.26 -0.62
C ILE A 12 -2.84 -8.49 -0.09
N PRO A 13 -3.45 -8.87 1.07
CA PRO A 13 -4.56 -8.13 1.65
C PRO A 13 -4.27 -6.65 1.90
N ALA A 14 -3.12 -6.32 2.50
CA ALA A 14 -2.74 -4.93 2.77
C ALA A 14 -2.58 -4.14 1.47
N SER A 15 -1.98 -4.73 0.44
CA SER A 15 -1.79 -4.10 -0.88
C SER A 15 -3.12 -3.81 -1.56
N GLN A 16 -4.04 -4.78 -1.58
CA GLN A 16 -5.39 -4.59 -2.14
C GLN A 16 -6.19 -3.54 -1.35
N LYS A 17 -6.13 -3.58 -0.02
CA LYS A 17 -6.78 -2.61 0.87
C LYS A 17 -6.26 -1.19 0.60
N GLY A 18 -4.93 -1.02 0.61
CA GLY A 18 -4.28 0.26 0.36
C GLY A 18 -4.60 0.81 -1.03
N GLY A 19 -4.46 -0.01 -2.07
CA GLY A 19 -4.75 0.40 -3.44
C GLY A 19 -6.21 0.83 -3.65
N ARG A 20 -7.18 0.10 -3.09
CA ARG A 20 -8.60 0.49 -3.15
C ARG A 20 -8.89 1.76 -2.36
N PHE A 21 -8.29 1.93 -1.19
CA PHE A 21 -8.45 3.13 -0.38
C PHE A 21 -7.90 4.38 -1.09
N VAL A 22 -6.72 4.28 -1.70
CA VAL A 22 -6.15 5.38 -2.49
C VAL A 22 -7.05 5.73 -3.66
N ALA A 23 -7.54 4.73 -4.40
CA ALA A 23 -8.46 4.96 -5.52
C ALA A 23 -9.78 5.61 -5.08
N LEU A 24 -10.29 5.26 -3.89
CA LEU A 24 -11.46 5.90 -3.29
C LEU A 24 -11.17 7.38 -2.98
N CYS A 25 -10.09 7.68 -2.24
CA CYS A 25 -9.72 9.06 -1.91
C CYS A 25 -9.55 9.92 -3.17
N ASP A 26 -8.88 9.37 -4.19
CA ASP A 26 -8.70 10.03 -5.47
C ASP A 26 -10.03 10.32 -6.18
N ALA A 27 -10.96 9.35 -6.22
CA ALA A 27 -12.27 9.52 -6.85
C ALA A 27 -13.15 10.59 -6.17
N PHE A 28 -12.95 10.85 -4.87
CA PHE A 28 -13.71 11.83 -4.10
C PHE A 28 -12.91 13.10 -3.78
N ASN A 29 -11.76 13.31 -4.42
CA ASN A 29 -10.89 14.48 -4.22
C ASN A 29 -10.41 14.67 -2.77
N LEU A 30 -10.24 13.58 -2.02
CA LEU A 30 -9.76 13.60 -0.64
C LEU A 30 -8.23 13.55 -0.62
N PRO A 31 -7.54 14.47 0.08
CA PRO A 31 -6.09 14.42 0.20
C PRO A 31 -5.65 13.21 1.03
N ILE A 32 -4.48 12.66 0.72
CA ILE A 32 -3.96 11.44 1.36
C ILE A 32 -2.70 11.78 2.15
N VAL A 33 -2.69 11.39 3.43
CA VAL A 33 -1.49 11.43 4.28
C VAL A 33 -1.06 9.98 4.55
N THR A 34 0.17 9.64 4.17
CA THR A 34 0.72 8.29 4.37
C THR A 34 1.80 8.32 5.45
N PHE A 35 1.60 7.54 6.51
CA PHE A 35 2.63 7.26 7.52
C PHE A 35 3.42 6.01 7.10
N VAL A 36 4.71 6.20 6.83
CA VAL A 36 5.58 5.15 6.29
C VAL A 36 6.51 4.63 7.38
N ASP A 37 6.23 3.42 7.86
CA ASP A 37 7.13 2.54 8.62
C ASP A 37 6.92 1.10 8.13
N THR A 38 7.62 0.71 7.08
CA THR A 38 7.52 -0.64 6.50
C THR A 38 8.89 -1.19 6.19
N SER A 39 9.06 -2.48 6.43
CA SER A 39 10.23 -3.25 6.00
C SER A 39 10.16 -3.70 4.53
N GLY A 40 9.02 -3.48 3.85
CA GLY A 40 8.79 -3.86 2.46
C GLY A 40 7.69 -4.90 2.29
N PHE A 41 7.72 -5.62 1.17
CA PHE A 41 6.75 -6.68 0.87
C PHE A 41 7.06 -7.96 1.63
N TYR A 42 6.01 -8.65 2.09
CA TYR A 42 6.14 -9.92 2.81
C TYR A 42 6.60 -11.03 1.86
N PRO A 43 7.81 -11.59 2.04
CA PRO A 43 8.33 -12.62 1.15
C PRO A 43 7.69 -13.99 1.46
N GLY A 44 7.57 -14.84 0.46
CA GLY A 44 7.16 -16.23 0.67
C GLY A 44 6.66 -16.88 -0.60
N LYS A 45 7.03 -18.15 -0.83
CA LYS A 45 6.62 -18.91 -2.01
C LYS A 45 5.11 -18.84 -2.19
N ASP A 46 4.32 -19.20 -1.18
CA ASP A 46 2.87 -19.20 -1.31
C ASP A 46 2.30 -17.81 -1.64
N THR A 47 2.87 -16.74 -1.07
CA THR A 47 2.48 -15.36 -1.36
C THR A 47 2.76 -14.99 -2.82
N GLU A 48 3.94 -15.35 -3.33
CA GLU A 48 4.33 -15.12 -4.73
C GLU A 48 3.39 -15.84 -5.70
N TRP A 49 3.09 -17.13 -5.44
CA TRP A 49 2.20 -17.94 -6.27
C TRP A 49 0.74 -17.44 -6.22
N ARG A 50 0.33 -16.83 -5.11
CA ARG A 50 -0.96 -16.15 -4.98
C ARG A 50 -1.00 -14.79 -5.68
N GLY A 51 0.09 -14.35 -6.28
CA GLY A 51 0.16 -13.14 -7.10
C GLY A 51 0.60 -11.88 -6.36
N MET A 52 1.53 -12.00 -5.39
CA MET A 52 2.08 -10.86 -4.64
C MET A 52 2.51 -9.72 -5.55
N ILE A 53 3.28 -10.01 -6.60
CA ILE A 53 3.76 -9.01 -7.57
C ILE A 53 2.59 -8.23 -8.19
N ARG A 54 1.52 -8.92 -8.61
CA ARG A 54 0.35 -8.29 -9.23
C ARG A 54 -0.37 -7.35 -8.27
N TYR A 55 -0.61 -7.80 -7.04
CA TYR A 55 -1.35 -7.02 -6.05
C TYR A 55 -0.51 -5.88 -5.44
N GLY A 56 0.79 -6.10 -5.26
CA GLY A 56 1.73 -5.04 -4.89
C GLY A 56 1.81 -3.96 -5.97
N ALA A 57 1.93 -4.35 -7.24
CA ALA A 57 1.91 -3.42 -8.37
C ALA A 57 0.59 -2.65 -8.49
N GLN A 58 -0.55 -3.26 -8.16
CA GLN A 58 -1.84 -2.57 -8.13
C GLN A 58 -1.86 -1.41 -7.12
N MET A 59 -1.28 -1.60 -5.93
CA MET A 59 -1.16 -0.53 -4.93
C MET A 59 -0.24 0.58 -5.43
N ALA A 60 0.92 0.22 -5.98
CA ALA A 60 1.86 1.19 -6.55
C ALA A 60 1.22 1.99 -7.69
N PHE A 61 0.46 1.33 -8.56
CA PHE A 61 -0.29 1.97 -9.64
C PHE A 61 -1.36 2.93 -9.11
N ALA A 62 -2.10 2.56 -8.06
CA ALA A 62 -3.09 3.43 -7.44
C ALA A 62 -2.45 4.71 -6.89
N TYR A 63 -1.30 4.60 -6.21
CA TYR A 63 -0.54 5.78 -5.78
C TYR A 63 -0.01 6.59 -6.97
N ALA A 64 0.55 5.94 -8.00
CA ALA A 64 1.13 6.63 -9.15
C ALA A 64 0.11 7.42 -9.97
N ARG A 65 -1.13 6.90 -10.11
CA ARG A 65 -2.20 7.55 -10.87
C ARG A 65 -2.93 8.65 -10.10
N ALA A 66 -2.87 8.64 -8.76
CA ALA A 66 -3.66 9.54 -7.93
C ALA A 66 -3.23 11.01 -8.14
N THR A 67 -4.20 11.88 -8.41
CA THR A 67 -3.99 13.31 -8.71
C THR A 67 -4.23 14.21 -7.50
N VAL A 68 -4.89 13.70 -6.47
CA VAL A 68 -5.11 14.41 -5.20
C VAL A 68 -3.78 14.73 -4.49
N PRO A 69 -3.73 15.78 -3.63
CA PRO A 69 -2.56 16.07 -2.82
C PRO A 69 -2.17 14.87 -1.94
N ARG A 70 -0.88 14.51 -1.97
CA ARG A 70 -0.31 13.39 -1.22
C ARG A 70 0.87 13.87 -0.40
N VAL A 71 0.84 13.61 0.91
CA VAL A 71 1.96 13.89 1.82
C VAL A 71 2.40 12.57 2.45
N ASN A 72 3.70 12.30 2.38
CA ASN A 72 4.28 11.10 2.98
C ASN A 72 5.17 11.51 4.16
N LEU A 73 4.88 10.95 5.33
CA LEU A 73 5.70 11.09 6.53
C LEU A 73 6.38 9.76 6.83
N THR A 74 7.68 9.69 6.58
CA THR A 74 8.50 8.54 6.98
C THR A 74 8.85 8.67 8.46
N THR A 75 8.42 7.70 9.26
CA THR A 75 8.60 7.73 10.71
C THR A 75 9.81 6.93 11.18
N ARG A 76 10.28 5.96 10.38
CA ARG A 76 11.46 5.14 10.63
C ARG A 76 12.07 4.64 9.32
#